data_AF-A0A2S6RG27-F1
#
_entry.id   AF-A0A2S6RG27-F1
#
_cell.length_a   1.000
_cell.length_b   1.000
_cell.length_c   1.000
_cell.angle_alpha   90.00
_cell.angle_beta   90.00
_cell.angle_gamma   90.00
#
_symmetry.space_group_name_H-M   'P 1'
#
loop_
_entity.id
_entity.type
_entity.pdbx_description
1 polymer ?
#
loop_
_entity_poly.entity_id
_entity_poly.type
_entity_poly.pdbx_seq_one_letter_code
_entity_poly.pdbx_strand_id
1 'polypeptide(L)'
;MVRCIKLIFLIFILFGLFFENVFSLESAAHKAEVTKCIIISSLVRNSKLVSKDFNDLAAGIYKKTQIKANSLEISELSVNEMKKEVENTLSQLIDQKNFSRIKKLLEYCIQTLKIGS
;
A
#
# COMPACT_ATOMS: atom_id res chain seq x y z
N MET A 1 5.12 -36.79 33.15
CA MET A 1 4.53 -36.76 31.78
C MET A 1 3.52 -35.62 31.58
N VAL A 2 2.44 -35.53 32.37
CA VAL A 2 1.35 -34.54 32.15
C VAL A 2 1.82 -33.07 32.21
N ARG A 3 2.80 -32.74 33.07
CA ARG A 3 3.37 -31.37 33.16
C ARG A 3 4.12 -30.94 31.90
N CYS A 4 4.88 -31.83 31.27
CA CYS A 4 5.63 -31.53 30.04
C CYS A 4 4.69 -31.36 28.84
N ILE A 5 3.63 -32.17 28.76
CA ILE A 5 2.60 -32.07 27.71
C ILE A 5 1.88 -30.72 27.77
N LYS A 6 1.51 -30.26 28.97
CA LYS A 6 0.91 -28.91 29.16
C LYS A 6 1.85 -27.79 28.73
N LEU A 7 3.16 -27.94 28.98
CA LEU A 7 4.17 -26.94 28.63
C LEU A 7 4.39 -26.85 27.10
N ILE A 8 4.38 -28.01 26.42
CA ILE A 8 4.43 -28.09 24.95
C ILE A 8 3.19 -27.41 24.35
N PHE A 9 2.00 -27.70 24.88
CA PHE A 9 0.76 -27.07 24.43
C PHE A 9 0.78 -25.55 24.63
N LEU A 10 1.30 -25.08 25.76
CA LEU A 10 1.43 -23.65 26.06
C LEU A 10 2.39 -22.95 25.10
N ILE A 11 3.51 -23.59 24.76
CA ILE A 11 4.47 -23.07 23.76
C ILE A 11 3.82 -22.99 22.38
N PHE A 12 3.06 -24.01 21.96
CA PHE A 12 2.35 -23.99 20.68
C PHE A 12 1.30 -22.86 20.61
N ILE A 13 0.58 -22.59 21.71
CA ILE A 13 -0.39 -21.49 21.78
C ILE A 13 0.32 -20.13 21.69
N LEU A 14 1.41 -19.94 22.45
CA LEU A 14 2.19 -18.70 22.41
C LEU A 14 2.85 -18.47 21.05
N PHE A 15 3.31 -19.54 20.39
CA PHE A 15 3.86 -19.47 19.05
C PHE A 15 2.77 -19.08 18.05
N GLY A 16 1.60 -19.74 18.07
CA GLY A 16 0.46 -19.39 17.19
C GLY A 16 0.04 -17.92 17.31
N LEU A 17 -0.09 -17.42 18.53
CA LEU A 17 -0.41 -16.00 18.78
C LEU A 17 0.67 -15.05 18.23
N PHE A 18 1.94 -15.44 18.27
CA PHE A 18 3.01 -14.62 17.73
C PHE A 18 2.95 -14.52 16.19
N PHE A 19 2.69 -15.62 15.49
CA PHE A 19 2.57 -15.62 14.03
C PHE A 19 1.36 -14.83 13.55
N GLU A 20 0.20 -15.00 14.20
CA GLU A 20 -1.01 -14.25 13.85
C GLU A 20 -0.78 -12.74 13.89
N ASN A 21 -0.06 -12.25 14.90
CA ASN A 21 0.25 -10.82 15.03
C ASN A 21 1.21 -10.33 13.95
N VAL A 22 2.26 -11.09 13.60
CA VAL A 22 3.23 -10.71 12.57
C VAL A 22 2.58 -10.66 11.18
N PHE A 23 1.78 -11.67 10.83
CA PHE A 23 1.06 -11.70 9.55
C PHE A 23 -0.01 -10.60 9.47
N SER A 24 -0.68 -10.31 10.58
CA SER A 24 -1.64 -9.19 10.66
C SER A 24 -0.96 -7.84 10.45
N LEU A 25 0.24 -7.64 11.02
CA LEU A 25 1.01 -6.40 10.87
C LEU A 25 1.52 -6.21 9.43
N GLU A 26 2.03 -7.28 8.81
CA GLU A 26 2.51 -7.26 7.42
C GLU A 26 1.35 -6.99 6.45
N SER A 27 0.19 -7.62 6.68
CA SER A 27 -1.04 -7.36 5.92
C SER A 27 -1.51 -5.91 6.08
N ALA A 28 -1.50 -5.35 7.29
CA ALA A 28 -1.87 -3.96 7.54
C ALA A 28 -0.89 -2.97 6.88
N ALA A 29 0.42 -3.22 6.95
CA ALA A 29 1.43 -2.41 6.29
C ALA A 29 1.25 -2.45 4.76
N HIS A 30 1.01 -3.64 4.20
CA HIS A 30 0.75 -3.79 2.77
C HIS A 30 -0.54 -3.06 2.33
N LYS A 31 -1.62 -3.14 3.12
CA LYS A 31 -2.85 -2.37 2.89
C LYS A 31 -2.58 -0.85 2.88
N ALA A 32 -1.78 -0.35 3.80
CA ALA A 32 -1.41 1.05 3.86
C ALA A 32 -0.62 1.48 2.60
N GLU A 33 0.36 0.69 2.16
CA GLU A 33 1.13 0.99 0.96
C GLU A 33 0.30 0.92 -0.33
N VAL A 34 -0.60 -0.05 -0.46
CA VAL A 34 -1.54 -0.10 -1.59
C VAL A 34 -2.47 1.12 -1.56
N THR A 35 -2.91 1.56 -0.39
CA THR A 35 -3.75 2.76 -0.23
C THR A 35 -3.03 4.02 -0.70
N LYS A 36 -1.76 4.21 -0.30
CA LYS A 36 -0.92 5.31 -0.81
C LYS A 36 -0.82 5.28 -2.32
N CYS A 37 -0.67 4.09 -2.90
CA CYS A 37 -0.60 3.93 -4.36
C CYS A 37 -1.89 4.26 -5.10
N ILE A 38 -3.06 4.00 -4.51
CA ILE A 38 -4.35 4.46 -5.04
C ILE A 38 -4.35 5.99 -5.15
N ILE A 39 -3.93 6.67 -4.08
CA ILE A 39 -3.93 8.13 -4.00
C ILE A 39 -2.91 8.72 -4.98
N ILE A 40 -1.66 8.24 -4.96
CA ILE A 40 -0.57 8.74 -5.83
C ILE A 40 -0.96 8.60 -7.30
N SER A 41 -1.41 7.41 -7.72
CA SER A 41 -1.76 7.17 -9.12
C SER A 41 -2.98 7.98 -9.56
N SER A 42 -3.97 8.17 -8.69
CA SER A 42 -5.12 9.06 -8.96
C SER A 42 -4.69 10.50 -9.20
N LEU A 43 -3.83 11.03 -8.33
CA LEU A 43 -3.37 12.43 -8.41
C LEU A 43 -2.47 12.68 -9.61
N VAL A 44 -1.51 11.80 -9.90
CA VAL A 44 -0.65 11.94 -11.07
C VAL A 44 -1.47 11.88 -12.37
N ARG A 45 -2.43 10.96 -12.46
CA ARG A 45 -3.33 10.83 -13.61
C ARG A 45 -4.20 12.08 -13.82
N ASN A 46 -4.64 12.73 -12.74
CA ASN A 46 -5.50 13.91 -12.85
C ASN A 46 -4.71 15.23 -12.94
N SER A 47 -3.37 15.18 -12.85
CA SER A 47 -2.54 16.37 -12.92
C SER A 47 -2.31 16.81 -14.36
N LYS A 48 -2.65 18.08 -14.65
CA LYS A 48 -2.37 18.72 -15.95
C LYS A 48 -0.89 19.09 -16.13
N LEU A 49 -0.11 19.05 -15.05
CA LEU A 49 1.29 19.50 -15.02
C LEU A 49 2.28 18.37 -15.34
N VAL A 50 1.80 17.14 -15.45
CA VAL A 50 2.61 15.95 -15.69
C VAL A 50 2.47 15.54 -17.16
N SER A 51 3.56 15.04 -17.77
CA SER A 51 3.52 14.61 -19.17
C SER A 51 2.58 13.42 -19.39
N LYS A 52 2.15 13.24 -20.65
CA LYS A 52 1.23 12.17 -21.05
C LYS A 52 1.71 10.77 -20.67
N ASP A 53 3.01 10.48 -20.81
CA ASP A 53 3.56 9.16 -20.49
C ASP A 53 3.36 8.76 -19.02
N PHE A 54 3.54 9.72 -18.10
CA PHE A 54 3.30 9.49 -16.68
C PHE A 54 1.81 9.36 -16.37
N ASN A 55 0.97 10.10 -17.08
CA ASN A 55 -0.48 10.00 -16.94
C ASN A 55 -0.97 8.60 -17.32
N ASP A 56 -0.52 8.09 -18.47
CA ASP A 56 -0.83 6.76 -18.98
C ASP A 56 -0.30 5.67 -18.02
N LEU A 57 0.93 5.84 -17.50
CA LEU A 57 1.49 4.96 -16.49
C LEU A 57 0.67 4.96 -15.20
N ALA A 58 0.31 6.13 -14.69
CA ALA A 58 -0.50 6.30 -13.49
C ALA A 58 -1.91 5.72 -13.67
N ALA A 59 -2.53 5.86 -14.85
CA ALA A 59 -3.81 5.24 -15.17
C ALA A 59 -3.72 3.70 -15.12
N GLY A 60 -2.65 3.13 -15.68
CA GLY A 60 -2.38 1.69 -15.61
C GLY A 60 -2.19 1.19 -14.17
N ILE A 61 -1.43 1.92 -13.37
CA ILE A 61 -1.23 1.63 -11.94
C ILE A 61 -2.57 1.72 -11.20
N TYR A 62 -3.33 2.79 -11.39
CA TYR A 62 -4.61 3.02 -10.71
C TYR A 62 -5.60 1.87 -10.96
N LYS A 63 -5.68 1.37 -12.20
CA LYS A 63 -6.52 0.20 -12.50
C LYS A 63 -6.11 -1.03 -11.69
N LYS A 64 -4.80 -1.28 -11.58
CA LYS A 64 -4.27 -2.40 -10.79
C LYS A 64 -4.47 -2.22 -9.29
N THR A 65 -4.31 -1.00 -8.78
CA THR A 65 -4.55 -0.71 -7.36
C THR A 65 -6.01 -0.93 -6.98
N GLN A 66 -6.97 -0.62 -7.85
CA GLN A 66 -8.39 -0.86 -7.57
C GLN A 66 -8.72 -2.35 -7.44
N ILE A 67 -8.15 -3.18 -8.32
CA ILE A 67 -8.31 -4.64 -8.24
C ILE A 67 -7.71 -5.15 -6.91
N LYS A 68 -6.51 -4.68 -6.55
CA LYS A 68 -5.84 -5.07 -5.31
C LYS A 68 -6.56 -4.56 -4.06
N ALA A 69 -7.10 -3.35 -4.10
CA ALA A 69 -7.87 -2.75 -3.01
C ALA A 69 -9.09 -3.59 -2.65
N ASN A 70 -9.80 -4.10 -3.66
CA ASN A 70 -10.93 -5.01 -3.44
C ASN A 70 -10.45 -6.32 -2.79
N SER A 71 -9.35 -6.90 -3.26
CA SER A 71 -8.81 -8.15 -2.68
C SER A 71 -8.29 -7.99 -1.25
N LEU A 72 -7.85 -6.78 -0.89
CA LEU A 72 -7.33 -6.44 0.43
C LEU A 72 -8.38 -5.79 1.32
N GLU A 73 -9.63 -5.67 0.87
CA GLU A 73 -10.72 -5.02 1.60
C GLU A 73 -10.33 -3.61 2.11
N ILE A 74 -9.63 -2.84 1.26
CA ILE A 74 -9.27 -1.46 1.59
C ILE A 74 -10.52 -0.60 1.55
N SER A 75 -10.88 -0.03 2.69
CA SER A 75 -12.05 0.84 2.82
C SER A 75 -11.81 2.23 2.22
N GLU A 76 -12.87 2.86 1.73
CA GLU A 76 -12.82 4.27 1.29
C GLU A 76 -12.43 5.20 2.45
N LEU A 77 -12.79 4.86 3.69
CA LEU A 77 -12.38 5.60 4.88
C LEU A 77 -10.86 5.66 5.01
N SER A 78 -10.18 4.51 4.88
CA SER A 78 -8.71 4.43 4.94
C SER A 78 -8.04 5.26 3.84
N VAL A 79 -8.63 5.28 2.64
CA VAL A 79 -8.17 6.14 1.54
C VAL A 79 -8.30 7.61 1.94
N ASN A 80 -9.44 8.02 2.47
CA ASN A 80 -9.71 9.41 2.83
C ASN A 80 -8.84 9.90 4.00
N GLU A 81 -8.53 9.06 4.98
CA GLU A 81 -7.64 9.41 6.10
C GLU A 81 -6.22 9.70 5.62
N MET A 82 -5.67 8.85 4.75
CA MET A 82 -4.32 9.02 4.20
C MET A 82 -4.24 10.07 3.09
N LYS A 83 -5.36 10.40 2.46
CA LYS A 83 -5.42 11.27 1.28
C LYS A 83 -4.71 12.59 1.50
N LYS A 84 -4.99 13.30 2.60
CA LYS A 84 -4.46 14.64 2.85
C LYS A 84 -2.94 14.66 2.99
N GLU A 85 -2.36 13.68 3.68
CA GLU A 85 -0.91 13.57 3.87
C GLU A 85 -0.18 13.32 2.54
N VAL A 86 -0.70 12.36 1.77
CA VAL A 86 -0.14 11.99 0.46
C VAL A 86 -0.33 13.11 -0.56
N GLU A 87 -1.48 13.78 -0.57
CA GLU A 87 -1.78 14.93 -1.43
C GLU A 87 -0.81 16.08 -1.19
N ASN A 88 -0.56 16.44 0.07
CA ASN A 88 0.37 17.53 0.38
C ASN A 88 1.78 17.23 -0.15
N THR A 89 2.27 16.03 0.11
CA THR A 89 3.61 15.59 -0.33
C THR A 89 3.71 15.56 -1.86
N LEU A 90 2.70 14.99 -2.53
CA LEU A 90 2.73 14.81 -3.97
C LEU A 90 2.49 16.11 -4.73
N SER A 91 1.62 16.99 -4.22
CA SER A 91 1.38 18.30 -4.81
C SER A 91 2.64 19.16 -4.77
N GLN A 92 3.39 19.14 -3.66
CA GLN A 92 4.70 19.80 -3.58
C GLN A 92 5.68 19.27 -4.64
N LEU A 93 5.73 17.95 -4.87
CA LEU A 93 6.60 17.37 -5.90
C LEU A 93 6.17 17.76 -7.32
N ILE A 94 4.87 17.85 -7.57
CA ILE A 94 4.30 18.30 -8.86
C ILE A 94 4.63 19.78 -9.09
N ASP A 95 4.42 20.63 -8.09
CA ASP A 95 4.68 22.07 -8.16
C ASP A 95 6.17 22.36 -8.39
N GLN A 96 7.04 21.58 -7.74
CA GLN A 96 8.49 21.62 -7.94
C GLN A 96 8.97 21.00 -9.25
N LYS A 97 8.05 20.44 -10.07
CA LYS A 97 8.36 19.72 -11.31
C LYS A 97 9.38 18.59 -11.09
N ASN A 98 9.35 17.95 -9.93
CA ASN A 98 10.29 16.89 -9.57
C ASN A 98 9.86 15.54 -10.15
N PHE A 99 9.83 15.46 -11.49
CA PHE A 99 9.35 14.31 -12.23
C PHE A 99 10.16 13.03 -11.97
N SER A 100 11.45 13.17 -11.64
CA SER A 100 12.30 12.04 -11.21
C SER A 100 11.74 11.37 -9.96
N ARG A 101 11.32 12.15 -8.97
CA ARG A 101 10.76 11.61 -7.73
C ARG A 101 9.35 11.06 -7.94
N ILE A 102 8.54 11.69 -8.77
CA ILE A 102 7.23 11.16 -9.18
C ILE A 102 7.39 9.79 -9.88
N LYS A 103 8.38 9.65 -10.77
CA LYS A 103 8.67 8.37 -11.44
C LYS A 103 9.00 7.28 -10.44
N LYS A 104 9.87 7.56 -9.48
CA LYS A 104 10.23 6.62 -8.41
C LYS A 104 9.02 6.21 -7.57
N LEU A 105 8.10 7.12 -7.29
CA LEU A 105 6.86 6.80 -6.57
C LEU A 105 5.94 5.87 -7.38
N LEU A 106 5.80 6.10 -8.69
CA LEU A 106 5.04 5.20 -9.56
C LEU A 106 5.71 3.82 -9.68
N GLU A 107 7.03 3.78 -9.83
CA GLU A 107 7.80 2.52 -9.85
C GLU A 107 7.67 1.77 -8.52
N TYR A 108 7.74 2.48 -7.40
CA TYR A 108 7.46 1.91 -6.09
C TYR A 108 6.06 1.28 -6.04
N CYS A 109 5.05 1.98 -6.54
CA CYS A 109 3.69 1.42 -6.61
C CYS A 109 3.57 0.18 -7.48
N ILE A 110 4.33 0.09 -8.58
CA ILE A 110 4.39 -1.14 -9.38
C ILE A 110 4.96 -2.29 -8.55
N GLN A 111 6.02 -2.05 -7.76
CA GLN A 111 6.62 -3.08 -6.91
C GLN A 111 5.68 -3.50 -5.78
N THR A 112 5.06 -2.54 -5.09
CA THR A 112 4.07 -2.82 -4.04
C THR A 112 2.95 -3.71 -4.57
N LEU A 113 2.42 -3.42 -5.76
CA LEU A 113 1.34 -4.22 -6.35
C LEU A 113 1.73 -5.64 -6.75
N LYS A 114 3.02 -5.93 -6.93
CA LYS A 114 3.50 -7.29 -7.22
C LYS A 114 3.50 -8.19 -5.98
N ILE A 115 3.56 -7.62 -4.78
CA ILE A 115 3.59 -8.38 -3.53
C ILE A 115 2.24 -9.09 -3.34
N GLY A 116 2.28 -10.40 -3.09
CA GLY A 116 1.08 -11.24 -2.91
C GLY A 116 0.19 -11.34 -4.16
N SER A 117 0.80 -11.32 -5.36
CA SER A 117 0.14 -11.68 -6.63
C SER A 117 0.26 -13.18 -6.88
#